data_AF-A0A7C1AFW1-F1
#
_entry.id   AF-A0A7C1AFW1-F1
#
_cell.length_a   1.000
_cell.length_b   1.000
_cell.length_c   1.000
_cell.angle_alpha   90.00
_cell.angle_beta   90.00
_cell.angle_gamma   90.00
#
_symmetry.space_group_name_H-M   'P 1'
#
loop_
_entity.id
_entity.type
_entity.pdbx_description
1 polymer ?
#
loop_
_entity_poly.entity_id
_entity_poly.type
_entity_poly.pdbx_seq_one_letter_code
_entity_poly.pdbx_strand_id
1 'polypeptide(L)'
;MMQTIAVIDSPKLSRGLRPSKRMPRNSGFLVKSQGAVGKDGVLQVIDNLTAIDTSVITDGFPYPQMFIFSNMILVCGKNKIYEYVYGALELKITVVSGTSWSAVDFFDYIYMSNGKVAVIRDGKTKTWSMTFHLPIASAMCNYNGQVVIGAPGVEI
;
A
#
# COMPACT_ATOMS: atom_id res chain seq x y z
N MET A 1 0.37 -23.70 -23.19
CA MET A 1 -0.48 -23.87 -21.99
C MET A 1 -1.88 -23.41 -22.38
N MET A 2 -2.88 -24.29 -22.32
CA MET A 2 -4.23 -24.02 -22.82
C MET A 2 -4.92 -23.03 -21.86
N GLN A 3 -5.11 -21.78 -22.27
CA GLN A 3 -5.84 -20.79 -21.47
C GLN A 3 -7.34 -21.10 -21.55
N THR A 4 -7.91 -21.60 -20.47
CA THR A 4 -9.35 -21.80 -20.36
C THR A 4 -10.03 -20.45 -20.21
N ILE A 5 -10.71 -20.00 -21.27
CA ILE A 5 -11.57 -18.81 -21.21
C ILE A 5 -12.78 -19.18 -20.35
N ALA A 6 -12.83 -18.67 -19.13
CA ALA A 6 -13.95 -18.89 -18.24
C ALA A 6 -15.06 -17.87 -18.54
N VAL A 7 -16.24 -18.36 -18.89
CA VAL A 7 -17.46 -17.54 -18.84
C VAL A 7 -17.95 -17.59 -17.39
N ILE A 8 -17.91 -16.45 -16.71
CA ILE A 8 -18.41 -16.34 -15.33
C ILE A 8 -19.81 -15.74 -15.39
N ASP A 9 -20.80 -16.57 -15.06
CA ASP A 9 -22.21 -16.20 -15.06
C ASP A 9 -22.55 -15.34 -13.84
N SER A 10 -23.57 -14.49 -13.98
CA SER A 10 -24.05 -13.56 -12.94
C SER A 10 -24.14 -14.15 -11.50
N PRO A 11 -24.61 -15.40 -11.28
CA PRO A 11 -24.68 -15.97 -9.92
C PRO A 11 -23.31 -16.11 -9.25
N LYS A 12 -22.26 -16.43 -10.01
CA LYS A 12 -20.89 -16.60 -9.48
C LYS A 12 -20.24 -15.25 -9.21
N LEU A 13 -20.52 -14.23 -10.04
CA LEU A 13 -20.06 -12.85 -9.84
C LEU A 13 -20.68 -12.19 -8.60
N SER A 14 -21.94 -12.55 -8.28
CA SER A 14 -22.67 -11.97 -7.15
C SER A 14 -22.32 -12.55 -5.76
N ARG A 15 -21.52 -13.64 -5.69
CA ARG A 15 -21.13 -14.26 -4.41
C ARG A 15 -20.08 -13.39 -3.71
N GLY A 16 -20.41 -12.90 -2.52
CA GLY A 16 -19.50 -12.10 -1.67
C GLY A 16 -19.66 -10.59 -1.82
N LEU A 17 -20.42 -10.11 -2.81
CA LEU A 17 -20.78 -8.70 -2.93
C LEU A 17 -22.02 -8.41 -2.07
N ARG A 18 -21.84 -7.64 -0.98
CA ARG A 18 -22.98 -7.17 -0.17
C ARG A 18 -23.63 -5.99 -0.89
N PRO A 19 -24.90 -6.06 -1.34
CA PRO A 19 -25.52 -4.95 -2.09
C PRO A 19 -25.95 -3.77 -1.20
N SER A 20 -25.58 -3.75 0.09
CA SER A 20 -26.09 -2.89 1.17
C SER A 20 -27.48 -3.25 1.74
N LYS A 21 -27.80 -2.69 2.92
CA LYS A 21 -29.06 -2.86 3.66
C LYS A 21 -30.21 -1.99 3.11
N ARG A 22 -29.96 -1.13 2.11
CA ARG A 22 -30.87 -0.08 1.63
C ARG A 22 -31.22 -0.13 0.12
N MET A 23 -30.81 -1.17 -0.63
CA MET A 23 -31.12 -1.29 -2.07
C MET A 23 -31.82 -2.63 -2.40
N PRO A 24 -33.04 -2.62 -2.97
CA PRO A 24 -33.79 -3.84 -3.29
C PRO A 24 -33.24 -4.57 -4.53
N ARG A 25 -33.41 -5.90 -4.53
CA ARG A 25 -33.03 -6.83 -5.61
C ARG A 25 -33.56 -6.33 -6.96
N ASN A 26 -32.72 -6.27 -7.99
CA ASN A 26 -32.99 -5.87 -9.40
C ASN A 26 -32.89 -4.38 -9.77
N SER A 27 -31.70 -3.78 -9.69
CA SER A 27 -31.28 -2.82 -10.72
C SER A 27 -29.88 -3.22 -11.20
N GLY A 28 -29.73 -3.40 -12.52
CA GLY A 28 -28.73 -4.27 -13.13
C GLY A 28 -27.26 -3.95 -12.80
N PHE A 29 -26.49 -4.98 -12.42
CA PHE A 29 -25.03 -4.92 -12.31
C PHE A 29 -24.41 -6.17 -12.97
N LEU A 30 -23.36 -5.94 -13.78
CA LEU A 30 -22.47 -6.90 -14.46
C LEU A 30 -23.10 -8.24 -14.88
N VAL A 31 -23.79 -8.22 -16.02
CA VAL A 31 -24.49 -9.41 -16.58
C VAL A 31 -23.52 -10.44 -17.15
N LYS A 32 -22.32 -10.02 -17.57
CA LYS A 32 -21.33 -10.87 -18.23
C LYS A 32 -19.92 -10.32 -18.02
N SER A 33 -19.00 -11.17 -17.58
CA SER A 33 -17.56 -10.92 -17.70
C SER A 33 -17.04 -11.81 -18.83
N GLN A 34 -16.53 -11.20 -19.91
CA GLN A 34 -15.88 -11.92 -21.01
C GLN A 34 -14.37 -11.69 -20.94
N GLY A 35 -13.59 -12.75 -21.11
CA GLY A 35 -12.13 -12.66 -21.05
C GLY A 35 -11.54 -12.68 -19.64
N ALA A 36 -12.32 -13.08 -18.63
CA ALA A 36 -11.77 -13.33 -17.30
C ALA A 36 -10.83 -14.56 -17.35
N VAL A 37 -9.58 -14.35 -16.93
CA VAL A 37 -8.60 -15.43 -16.74
C VAL A 37 -8.47 -15.67 -15.24
N GLY A 38 -9.09 -16.74 -14.75
CA GLY A 38 -8.94 -17.16 -13.36
C GLY A 38 -7.58 -17.82 -13.15
N LYS A 39 -6.85 -17.40 -12.13
CA LYS A 39 -5.62 -18.05 -11.65
C LYS A 39 -5.80 -18.34 -10.17
N ASP A 40 -5.97 -19.61 -9.84
CA ASP A 40 -6.19 -20.04 -8.47
C ASP A 40 -4.89 -19.99 -7.66
N GLY A 41 -4.98 -19.44 -6.45
CA GLY A 41 -3.89 -19.45 -5.47
C GLY A 41 -2.71 -18.53 -5.77
N VAL A 42 -2.78 -17.68 -6.80
CA VAL A 42 -1.65 -16.83 -7.20
C VAL A 42 -2.12 -15.42 -7.55
N LEU A 43 -1.53 -14.41 -6.89
CA LEU A 43 -1.60 -13.02 -7.36
C LEU A 43 -0.60 -12.89 -8.52
N GLN A 44 -1.09 -12.61 -9.73
CA GLN A 44 -0.22 -12.39 -10.89
C GLN A 44 -0.45 -11.00 -11.48
N VAL A 45 0.64 -10.35 -11.88
CA VAL A 45 0.60 -9.14 -12.70
C VAL A 45 0.02 -9.48 -14.08
N ILE A 46 -0.77 -8.57 -14.64
CA ILE A 46 -1.22 -8.69 -16.03
C ILE A 46 0.01 -8.50 -16.92
N ASP A 47 0.37 -9.49 -17.73
CA ASP A 47 1.62 -9.49 -18.52
C ASP A 47 1.76 -8.26 -19.45
N ASN A 48 0.64 -7.62 -19.82
CA ASN A 48 0.60 -6.41 -20.63
C ASN A 48 0.83 -5.11 -19.84
N LEU A 49 0.89 -5.17 -18.51
CA LEU A 49 1.20 -4.02 -17.66
C LEU A 49 2.67 -4.08 -17.24
N THR A 50 3.40 -3.01 -17.53
CA THR A 50 4.77 -2.85 -17.04
C THR A 50 4.76 -2.81 -15.51
N ALA A 51 5.33 -3.83 -14.88
CA ALA A 51 5.51 -3.87 -13.44
C ALA A 51 6.64 -2.92 -13.03
N ILE A 52 6.53 -2.36 -11.82
CA ILE A 52 7.68 -1.76 -11.14
C ILE A 52 8.67 -2.89 -10.84
N ASP A 53 9.93 -2.73 -11.24
CA ASP A 53 10.98 -3.66 -10.85
C ASP A 53 11.23 -3.57 -9.34
N THR A 54 10.81 -4.60 -8.62
CA THR A 54 11.00 -4.74 -7.17
C THR A 54 12.08 -5.75 -6.82
N SER A 55 12.92 -6.18 -7.77
CA SER A 55 13.99 -7.16 -7.55
C SER A 55 14.99 -6.74 -6.46
N VAL A 56 15.15 -5.43 -6.23
CA VAL A 56 15.97 -4.85 -5.16
C VAL A 56 15.39 -5.06 -3.75
N ILE A 57 14.15 -5.52 -3.64
CA ILE A 57 13.45 -5.80 -2.38
C ILE A 57 13.24 -7.30 -2.25
N THR A 58 14.09 -7.93 -1.44
CA THR A 58 14.07 -9.38 -1.19
C THR A 58 13.35 -9.76 0.11
N ASP A 59 12.64 -8.80 0.72
CA ASP A 59 11.94 -9.00 1.98
C ASP A 59 10.73 -9.95 1.81
N GLY A 60 10.42 -10.73 2.85
CA GLY A 60 9.22 -11.57 2.87
C GLY A 60 7.94 -10.79 3.20
N PHE A 61 6.79 -11.45 3.04
CA PHE A 61 5.49 -10.89 3.42
C PHE A 61 5.50 -10.34 4.87
N PRO A 62 4.97 -9.14 5.14
CA PRO A 62 4.09 -8.32 4.29
C PRO A 62 4.81 -7.28 3.41
N TYR A 63 6.11 -7.41 3.16
CA TYR A 63 6.88 -6.47 2.36
C TYR A 63 6.98 -6.92 0.88
N PRO A 64 7.22 -5.97 -0.05
CA PRO A 64 7.19 -4.52 0.15
C PRO A 64 5.80 -3.97 0.44
N GLN A 65 5.73 -2.90 1.23
CA GLN A 65 4.53 -2.08 1.37
C GLN A 65 4.63 -0.87 0.43
N MET A 66 3.57 -0.60 -0.34
CA MET A 66 3.51 0.53 -1.25
C MET A 66 2.62 1.63 -0.68
N PHE A 67 3.10 2.87 -0.72
CA PHE A 67 2.35 4.06 -0.36
C PHE A 67 2.28 5.00 -1.55
N ILE A 68 1.07 5.35 -1.97
CA ILE A 68 0.81 6.33 -3.02
C ILE A 68 0.33 7.61 -2.31
N PHE A 69 1.20 8.60 -2.23
CA PHE A 69 0.93 9.89 -1.61
C PHE A 69 0.58 10.96 -2.66
N SER A 70 0.30 12.18 -2.18
CA SER A 70 -0.12 13.29 -3.04
C SER A 70 0.88 13.63 -4.14
N ASN A 71 2.19 13.49 -3.90
CA ASN A 71 3.24 13.91 -4.84
C ASN A 71 4.39 12.89 -5.01
N MET A 72 4.25 11.68 -4.47
CA MET A 72 5.26 10.63 -4.66
C MET A 72 4.71 9.23 -4.37
N ILE A 73 5.43 8.23 -4.85
CA ILE A 73 5.18 6.83 -4.54
C ILE A 73 6.38 6.31 -3.77
N LEU A 74 6.12 5.71 -2.61
CA LEU A 74 7.13 5.02 -1.82
C LEU A 74 6.91 3.52 -1.87
N VAL A 75 8.02 2.80 -1.91
CA VAL A 75 8.05 1.36 -1.74
C VAL A 75 8.96 1.05 -0.56
N CYS A 76 8.37 0.49 0.50
CA CYS A 76 9.05 0.26 1.76
C CYS A 76 9.28 -1.24 1.96
N GLY A 77 10.56 -1.60 2.07
CA GLY A 77 10.98 -2.91 2.59
C GLY A 77 10.96 -2.93 4.11
N LYS A 78 11.55 -3.98 4.70
CA LYS A 78 11.58 -4.16 6.16
C LYS A 78 12.42 -3.10 6.88
N ASN A 79 13.51 -2.65 6.25
CA ASN A 79 14.44 -1.66 6.79
C ASN A 79 14.86 -0.58 5.79
N LYS A 80 14.32 -0.60 4.57
CA LYS A 80 14.70 0.31 3.50
C LYS A 80 13.46 1.03 2.97
N ILE A 81 13.58 2.33 2.77
CA ILE A 81 12.56 3.13 2.10
C ILE A 81 13.11 3.54 0.75
N TYR A 82 12.36 3.20 -0.30
CA TYR A 82 12.65 3.59 -1.67
C TYR A 82 11.59 4.59 -2.14
N GLU A 83 12.02 5.58 -2.92
CA GLU A 83 11.13 6.47 -3.67
C GLU A 83 11.12 6.01 -5.12
N TYR A 84 9.93 5.93 -5.72
CA TYR A 84 9.81 5.60 -7.14
C TYR A 84 9.92 6.89 -7.97
N VAL A 85 11.05 7.05 -8.65
CA VAL A 85 11.41 8.26 -9.39
C VAL A 85 11.84 7.85 -10.81
N TYR A 86 11.30 8.52 -11.82
CA TYR A 86 11.63 8.29 -13.25
C TYR A 86 11.60 6.82 -13.70
N GLY A 87 10.71 6.00 -13.15
CA GLY A 87 10.56 4.60 -13.53
C GLY A 87 11.44 3.62 -12.74
N ALA A 88 12.18 4.08 -11.74
CA ALA A 88 13.08 3.25 -10.93
C ALA A 88 12.92 3.50 -9.43
N LEU A 89 13.31 2.50 -8.62
CA LEU A 89 13.34 2.62 -7.16
C LEU A 89 14.68 3.20 -6.71
N GLU A 90 14.65 4.39 -6.12
CA GLU A 90 15.81 5.03 -5.51
C GLU A 90 15.80 4.81 -4.00
N LEU A 91 16.86 4.20 -3.45
CA LEU A 91 17.01 4.05 -2.00
C LEU A 91 17.20 5.41 -1.34
N LYS A 92 16.31 5.78 -0.41
CA LYS A 92 16.37 7.05 0.31
C LYS A 92 16.96 6.94 1.70
N ILE A 93 16.62 5.88 2.43
CA ILE A 93 17.13 5.66 3.78
C ILE A 93 17.10 4.18 4.15
N THR A 94 18.08 3.75 4.96
CA THR A 94 18.09 2.47 5.66
C THR A 94 17.98 2.73 7.16
N VAL A 95 17.12 1.97 7.85
CA VAL A 95 16.81 2.15 9.27
C VAL A 95 16.80 0.81 10.02
N VAL A 96 16.51 0.83 11.31
CA VAL A 96 16.28 -0.40 12.07
C VAL A 96 14.98 -1.06 11.63
N SER A 97 15.03 -2.39 11.39
CA SER A 97 13.84 -3.17 11.03
C SER A 97 12.76 -3.14 12.12
N GLY A 98 11.51 -3.02 11.71
CA GLY A 98 10.34 -3.06 12.59
C GLY A 98 9.21 -3.94 12.05
N THR A 99 7.99 -3.60 12.45
CA THR A 99 6.74 -4.14 11.89
C THR A 99 6.35 -3.37 10.64
N SER A 100 5.15 -3.66 10.10
CA SER A 100 4.57 -2.92 8.99
C SER A 100 4.64 -1.39 9.20
N TRP A 101 4.94 -0.69 8.11
CA TRP A 101 4.96 0.75 8.03
C TRP A 101 3.55 1.33 8.16
N SER A 102 3.45 2.41 8.92
CA SER A 102 2.35 3.38 8.93
C SER A 102 2.90 4.72 8.48
N ALA A 103 2.10 5.47 7.73
CA ALA A 103 2.55 6.73 7.16
C ALA A 103 1.43 7.72 6.92
N VAL A 104 1.78 9.00 6.91
CA VAL A 104 0.93 10.12 6.56
C VAL A 104 1.73 11.13 5.74
N ASP A 105 1.11 11.70 4.71
CA ASP A 105 1.66 12.79 3.94
C ASP A 105 0.94 14.12 4.20
N PHE A 106 1.73 15.18 4.14
CA PHE A 106 1.31 16.58 4.09
C PHE A 106 1.92 17.18 2.84
N PHE A 107 1.53 16.60 1.69
CA PHE A 107 2.09 16.88 0.38
C PHE A 107 3.58 16.52 0.27
N ASP A 108 4.45 17.43 0.66
CA ASP A 108 5.91 17.27 0.58
C ASP A 108 6.55 16.74 1.86
N TYR A 109 5.90 16.97 2.99
CA TYR A 109 6.34 16.44 4.26
C TYR A 109 5.71 15.07 4.47
N ILE A 110 6.54 14.08 4.82
CA ILE A 110 6.07 12.72 5.11
C ILE A 110 6.52 12.35 6.50
N TYR A 111 5.64 11.71 7.24
CA TYR A 111 5.94 11.12 8.53
C TYR A 111 5.54 9.64 8.50
N MET A 112 6.48 8.78 8.87
CA MET A 112 6.33 7.33 8.85
C MET A 112 6.86 6.70 10.14
N SER A 113 6.34 5.52 10.47
CA SER A 113 6.87 4.68 11.53
C SER A 113 6.72 3.21 11.15
N ASN A 114 7.69 2.40 11.55
CA ASN A 114 7.63 0.94 11.45
C ASN A 114 7.46 0.26 12.82
N GLY A 115 7.01 0.99 13.84
CA GLY A 115 6.89 0.47 15.21
C GLY A 115 8.22 0.34 15.97
N LYS A 116 9.36 0.65 15.33
CA LYS A 116 10.69 0.72 15.98
C LYS A 116 11.39 2.05 15.79
N VAL A 117 11.18 2.71 14.66
CA VAL A 117 11.71 4.04 14.37
C VAL A 117 10.63 4.93 13.79
N ALA A 118 10.78 6.24 14.02
CA ALA A 118 10.07 7.28 13.30
C ALA A 118 10.99 7.87 12.23
N VAL A 119 10.46 8.05 11.02
CA VAL A 119 11.17 8.59 9.86
C VAL A 119 10.37 9.76 9.30
N ILE A 120 11.07 10.81 8.91
CA ILE A 120 10.47 11.95 8.22
C ILE A 120 11.15 12.20 6.89
N ARG A 121 10.37 12.77 5.97
CA ARG A 121 10.89 13.52 4.82
C ARG A 121 10.58 14.99 5.08
N ASP A 122 11.61 15.81 5.19
CA ASP A 122 11.41 17.24 5.39
C ASP A 122 10.75 17.89 4.17
N GLY A 123 9.76 18.74 4.40
CA GLY A 123 8.98 19.36 3.33
C GLY A 123 9.75 20.40 2.51
N LYS A 124 10.80 21.00 3.07
CA LYS A 124 11.62 22.02 2.39
C LYS A 124 12.83 21.40 1.72
N THR A 125 13.65 20.67 2.48
CA THR A 125 14.92 20.10 2.00
C THR A 125 14.72 18.78 1.26
N LYS A 126 13.55 18.14 1.38
CA LYS A 126 13.24 16.83 0.79
C LYS A 126 14.15 15.70 1.30
N THR A 127 14.87 15.94 2.40
CA THR A 127 15.80 14.98 2.98
C THR A 127 15.08 14.00 3.89
N TRP A 128 15.49 12.73 3.79
CA TRP A 128 15.01 11.65 4.64
C TRP A 128 15.87 11.51 5.89
N SER A 129 15.25 11.41 7.07
CA SER A 129 15.97 11.21 8.33
C SER A 129 15.12 10.45 9.34
N MET A 130 15.79 9.73 10.25
CA MET A 130 15.16 9.27 11.48
C MET A 130 14.94 10.48 12.40
N THR A 131 13.85 10.47 13.14
CA THR A 131 13.55 11.50 14.13
C THR A 131 13.25 10.88 15.49
N PHE A 132 13.64 11.61 16.54
CA PHE A 132 13.29 11.29 17.93
C PHE A 132 12.31 12.32 18.50
N HIS A 133 11.95 13.34 17.72
CA HIS A 133 10.99 14.38 18.12
C HIS A 133 9.54 13.96 17.90
N LEU A 134 9.31 13.04 16.95
CA LEU A 134 8.00 12.45 16.71
C LEU A 134 7.94 11.04 17.31
N PRO A 135 6.78 10.64 17.83
CA PRO A 135 6.61 9.34 18.46
C PRO A 135 6.75 8.19 17.46
N ILE A 136 6.92 6.98 17.97
CA ILE A 136 6.75 5.77 17.17
C ILE A 136 5.25 5.43 17.19
N ALA A 137 4.66 5.17 16.03
CA ALA A 137 3.24 4.83 15.90
C ALA A 137 3.03 3.51 15.14
N SER A 138 1.90 2.84 15.39
CA SER A 138 1.46 1.66 14.62
C SER A 138 0.26 1.94 13.71
N ALA A 139 -0.37 3.10 13.88
CA ALA A 139 -1.45 3.59 13.05
C ALA A 139 -1.33 5.11 12.96
N MET A 140 -1.56 5.65 11.78
CA MET A 140 -1.53 7.09 11.52
C MET A 140 -2.70 7.47 10.63
N CYS A 141 -3.33 8.60 10.91
CA CYS A 141 -4.24 9.25 9.97
C CYS A 141 -4.10 10.77 10.04
N ASN A 142 -4.40 11.42 8.92
CA ASN A 142 -4.58 12.86 8.85
C ASN A 142 -6.05 13.18 9.14
N TYR A 143 -6.30 14.01 10.16
CA TYR A 143 -7.61 14.53 10.50
C TYR A 143 -7.55 16.06 10.54
N ASN A 144 -8.14 16.73 9.54
CA ASN A 144 -8.17 18.18 9.42
C ASN A 144 -6.79 18.86 9.54
N GLY A 145 -5.75 18.28 8.95
CA GLY A 145 -4.39 18.82 9.00
C GLY A 145 -3.63 18.48 10.28
N GLN A 146 -4.23 17.71 11.19
CA GLN A 146 -3.58 17.17 12.38
C GLN A 146 -3.28 15.69 12.18
N VAL A 147 -2.14 15.24 12.70
CA VAL A 147 -1.84 13.81 12.74
C VAL A 147 -2.51 13.21 13.98
N VAL A 148 -3.38 12.23 13.79
CA VAL A 148 -3.85 11.36 14.87
C VAL A 148 -3.10 10.03 14.73
N ILE A 149 -2.48 9.61 15.82
CA ILE A 149 -1.70 8.36 15.86
C ILE A 149 -2.30 7.38 16.87
N GLY A 150 -2.35 6.12 16.47
CA GLY A 150 -2.51 5.00 17.38
C GLY A 150 -1.14 4.42 17.71
N ALA A 151 -0.79 4.37 18.99
CA ALA A 151 0.45 3.79 19.48
C ALA A 151 0.14 2.67 20.49
N PRO A 152 0.06 1.39 20.06
CA PRO A 152 0.11 0.25 20.97
C PRO A 152 1.53 0.19 21.53
N GLY A 153 1.72 0.73 22.74
CA GLY A 153 3.03 0.73 23.41
C GLY A 153 3.42 2.02 24.14
N VAL A 154 2.53 3.01 24.31
CA VAL A 154 2.62 3.87 25.50
C VAL A 154 2.06 3.06 26.66
N GLU A 155 2.93 2.38 27.40
CA GLU A 155 2.61 1.95 28.77
C GLU A 155 2.74 3.18 29.69
N ILE A 156 1.85 3.29 30.70
CA ILE A 156 2.10 4.10 31.91
C ILE A 156 3.10 3.32 32.76
#